data_AF-A0A7R9ZGN1-F1
#
_entry.id   AF-A0A7R9ZGN1-F1
#
_cell.length_a   1.000
_cell.length_b   1.000
_cell.length_c   1.000
_cell.angle_alpha   90.00
_cell.angle_beta   90.00
_cell.angle_gamma   90.00
#
_symmetry.space_group_name_H-M   'P 1'
#
loop_
_entity.id
_entity.type
_entity.pdbx_description
1 polymer ?
#
loop_
_entity_poly.entity_id
_entity_poly.type
_entity_poly.pdbx_seq_one_letter_code
_entity_poly.pdbx_strand_id
1 'polypeptide(L)'
;YLLSDIGWHTSFHYWNIALNHSEQLAKFVLALGLFLMAFFPLTYMAYIIFRVKKDKLLPKSERTRSIALYFLRLQVIFFSFWVPALAHSYIALSRGGNVESAYTFWYLIISQTFVSLAFAAQKPDIKKALLNFLACNYRGEEQTGASWVAKIRMKFSTKSTLFLSNEDQGGDSSPEIL
;
A
#
# COMPACT_ATOMS: atom_id res chain seq x y z
N TYR A 1 -7.80 46.97 -42.34
CA TYR A 1 -7.33 45.69 -42.91
C TYR A 1 -5.90 45.37 -42.49
N LEU A 2 -4.88 46.18 -42.76
CA LEU A 2 -3.50 45.89 -42.30
C LEU A 2 -3.31 45.84 -40.77
N LEU A 3 -4.01 46.71 -40.02
CA LEU A 3 -3.91 46.73 -38.55
C LEU A 3 -4.69 45.60 -37.86
N SER A 4 -5.73 45.06 -38.50
CA SER A 4 -6.45 43.89 -37.97
C SER A 4 -5.64 42.61 -38.15
N ASP A 5 -4.88 42.50 -39.24
CA ASP A 5 -4.09 41.30 -39.55
C ASP A 5 -2.89 41.13 -38.59
N ILE A 6 -2.22 42.24 -38.25
CA ILE A 6 -1.11 42.25 -37.27
C ILE A 6 -1.60 41.84 -35.86
N GLY A 7 -2.82 42.22 -35.49
CA GLY A 7 -3.45 41.84 -34.22
C GLY A 7 -3.68 40.33 -34.12
N TRP A 8 -4.22 39.71 -35.16
CA TRP A 8 -4.45 38.26 -35.18
C TRP A 8 -3.16 37.45 -35.13
N HIS A 9 -2.13 37.86 -35.87
CA HIS A 9 -0.84 37.18 -35.85
C HIS A 9 -0.14 37.26 -34.49
N THR A 10 -0.18 38.43 -33.84
CA THR A 10 0.42 38.59 -32.50
C THR A 10 -0.37 37.83 -31.43
N SER A 11 -1.71 37.89 -31.44
CA SER A 11 -2.54 37.12 -30.51
C SER A 11 -2.37 35.61 -30.66
N PHE A 12 -2.27 35.07 -31.88
CA PHE A 12 -1.96 33.66 -32.11
C PHE A 12 -0.56 33.28 -31.61
N HIS A 13 0.41 34.19 -31.75
CA HIS A 13 1.76 33.96 -31.26
C HIS A 13 1.82 33.90 -29.73
N TYR A 14 1.09 34.77 -29.02
CA TYR A 14 0.98 34.71 -27.55
C TYR A 14 0.20 33.49 -27.07
N TRP A 15 -0.87 33.11 -27.79
CA TRP A 15 -1.64 31.91 -27.49
C TRP A 15 -0.81 30.63 -27.63
N ASN A 16 0.01 30.51 -28.69
CA ASN A 16 0.91 29.39 -28.88
C ASN A 16 2.05 29.36 -27.85
N ILE A 17 2.57 30.52 -27.42
CA ILE A 17 3.56 30.58 -26.34
C ILE A 17 2.95 30.14 -25.01
N ALA A 18 1.72 30.58 -24.69
CA ALA A 18 1.03 30.17 -23.47
C ALA A 18 0.73 28.67 -23.44
N LEU A 19 0.28 28.11 -24.57
CA LEU A 19 0.08 26.67 -24.73
C LEU A 19 1.40 25.91 -24.59
N ASN A 20 2.47 26.32 -25.29
CA ASN A 20 3.79 25.69 -25.17
C ASN A 20 4.36 25.76 -23.76
N HIS A 21 4.16 26.88 -23.05
CA HIS A 21 4.65 27.03 -21.69
C HIS A 21 3.91 26.10 -20.73
N SER A 22 2.59 25.94 -20.93
CA SER A 22 1.77 24.99 -20.19
C SER A 22 2.14 23.53 -20.46
N GLU A 23 2.54 23.19 -21.69
CA GLU A 23 3.00 21.84 -22.04
C GLU A 23 4.33 21.49 -21.38
N GLN A 24 5.29 22.41 -21.36
CA GLN A 24 6.58 22.18 -20.70
C GLN A 24 6.41 22.03 -19.20
N LEU A 25 5.55 22.87 -18.60
CA LEU A 25 5.18 22.72 -17.19
C LEU A 25 4.50 21.36 -16.94
N ALA A 26 3.58 20.93 -17.80
CA ALA A 26 2.92 19.63 -17.68
C ALA A 26 3.91 18.47 -17.78
N LYS A 27 4.84 18.50 -18.73
CA LYS A 27 5.92 17.50 -18.87
C LYS A 27 6.82 17.48 -17.64
N PHE A 28 7.19 18.64 -17.11
CA PHE A 28 8.00 18.77 -15.90
C PHE A 28 7.26 18.22 -14.67
N VAL A 29 6.00 18.60 -14.46
CA VAL A 29 5.17 18.10 -13.35
C VAL A 29 4.98 16.58 -13.45
N LEU A 30 4.74 16.04 -14.66
CA LEU A 30 4.67 14.60 -14.88
C LEU A 30 6.00 13.92 -14.55
N ALA A 31 7.14 14.45 -15.02
CA ALA A 31 8.47 13.91 -14.73
C ALA A 31 8.82 13.97 -13.23
N LEU A 32 8.45 15.05 -12.55
CA LEU A 32 8.65 15.19 -11.11
C LEU A 32 7.75 14.25 -10.32
N GLY A 33 6.47 14.15 -10.70
CA GLY A 33 5.52 13.20 -10.11
C GLY A 33 5.98 11.76 -10.28
N LEU A 34 6.49 11.42 -11.47
CA LEU A 34 7.14 10.14 -11.78
C LEU A 34 8.30 9.85 -10.84
N PHE A 35 9.21 10.82 -10.73
CA PHE A 35 10.38 10.70 -9.88
C PHE A 35 9.97 10.47 -8.43
N LEU A 36 9.07 11.28 -7.88
CA LEU A 36 8.64 11.15 -6.48
C LEU A 36 7.88 9.83 -6.23
N MET A 37 6.93 9.47 -7.10
CA MET A 37 6.16 8.23 -6.97
C MET A 37 7.01 6.98 -7.11
N ALA A 38 8.09 7.00 -7.90
CA ALA A 38 8.98 5.86 -8.02
C ALA A 38 10.06 5.85 -6.93
N PHE A 39 10.63 7.01 -6.61
CA PHE A 39 11.74 7.15 -5.69
C PHE A 39 11.36 6.78 -4.26
N PHE A 40 10.21 7.23 -3.75
CA PHE A 40 9.80 6.93 -2.37
C PHE A 40 9.60 5.42 -2.11
N PRO A 41 8.82 4.67 -2.93
CA PRO A 41 8.64 3.25 -2.70
C PRO A 41 9.92 2.43 -2.95
N LEU A 42 10.75 2.80 -3.93
CA LEU A 42 12.03 2.13 -4.17
C LEU A 42 12.99 2.32 -3.01
N THR A 43 13.15 3.56 -2.52
CA THR A 43 14.04 3.85 -1.39
C THR A 43 13.54 3.20 -0.10
N TYR A 44 12.22 3.22 0.14
CA TYR A 44 11.63 2.52 1.28
C TYR A 44 11.84 1.00 1.19
N MET A 45 11.64 0.40 0.02
CA MET A 45 11.88 -1.02 -0.18
C MET A 45 13.36 -1.37 0.03
N ALA A 46 14.27 -0.60 -0.56
CA ALA A 46 15.70 -0.78 -0.40
C ALA A 46 16.11 -0.68 1.07
N TYR A 47 15.55 0.29 1.81
CA TYR A 47 15.72 0.43 3.24
C TYR A 47 15.24 -0.81 4.01
N ILE A 48 14.05 -1.32 3.72
CA ILE A 48 13.51 -2.53 4.37
C ILE A 48 14.39 -3.75 4.08
N ILE A 49 14.81 -3.96 2.83
CA ILE A 49 15.70 -5.06 2.45
C ILE A 49 17.05 -4.94 3.18
N PHE A 50 17.62 -3.74 3.20
CA PHE A 50 18.87 -3.46 3.90
C PHE A 50 18.75 -3.75 5.40
N ARG A 51 17.68 -3.28 6.04
CA ARG A 51 17.41 -3.50 7.47
C ARG A 51 17.20 -4.99 7.79
N VAL A 52 16.44 -5.69 6.97
CA VAL A 52 16.25 -7.15 7.08
C VAL A 52 17.57 -7.90 6.97
N LYS A 53 18.45 -7.49 6.06
CA LYS A 53 19.78 -8.10 5.88
C LYS A 53 20.73 -7.78 7.03
N LYS A 54 20.76 -6.53 7.48
CA LYS A 54 21.64 -6.05 8.55
C LYS A 54 21.30 -6.66 9.89
N ASP A 55 20.04 -6.56 10.29
CA ASP A 55 19.67 -6.85 11.67
C ASP A 55 19.40 -8.35 11.88
N LYS A 56 19.43 -9.17 10.82
CA LYS A 56 19.01 -10.58 10.83
C LYS A 56 17.65 -10.79 11.53
N LEU A 57 16.83 -9.72 11.56
CA LEU A 57 15.60 -9.58 12.34
C LEU A 57 14.41 -10.32 11.73
N LEU A 58 14.63 -11.21 10.77
CA LEU A 58 13.66 -12.25 10.49
C LEU A 58 13.95 -13.36 11.51
N PRO A 59 13.26 -13.41 12.66
CA PRO A 59 13.18 -14.67 13.38
C PRO A 59 12.76 -15.72 12.34
N LYS A 60 13.31 -16.94 12.41
CA LYS A 60 12.95 -18.07 11.52
C LYS A 60 11.45 -18.42 11.52
N SER A 61 10.60 -17.64 12.19
CA SER A 61 9.17 -17.61 12.03
C SER A 61 8.81 -17.36 10.55
N GLU A 62 8.35 -18.44 9.90
CA GLU A 62 7.95 -18.47 8.49
C GLU A 62 6.91 -17.39 8.13
N ARG A 63 6.16 -16.90 9.12
CA ARG A 63 5.06 -15.96 8.93
C ARG A 63 5.51 -14.56 8.49
N THR A 64 6.57 -14.01 9.08
CA THR A 64 7.03 -12.65 8.74
C THR A 64 7.68 -12.60 7.36
N ARG A 65 8.37 -13.68 6.98
CA ARG A 65 8.99 -13.82 5.65
C ARG A 65 7.94 -13.83 4.53
N SER A 66 6.81 -14.51 4.73
CA SER A 66 5.75 -14.55 3.71
C SER A 66 5.10 -13.17 3.49
N ILE A 67 4.93 -12.39 4.56
CA ILE A 67 4.38 -11.02 4.48
C ILE A 67 5.33 -10.09 3.71
N ALA A 68 6.63 -10.13 4.02
CA ALA A 68 7.61 -9.29 3.33
C ALA A 68 7.68 -9.61 1.82
N LEU A 69 7.68 -10.90 1.45
CA LEU A 69 7.65 -11.34 0.05
C LEU A 69 6.35 -10.91 -0.66
N TYR A 70 5.23 -10.86 0.05
CA TYR A 70 3.98 -10.38 -0.51
C TYR A 70 4.01 -8.88 -0.83
N PHE A 71 4.53 -8.06 0.08
CA PHE A 71 4.72 -6.62 -0.20
C PHE A 71 5.71 -6.40 -1.35
N LEU A 72 6.78 -7.19 -1.44
CA LEU A 72 7.71 -7.15 -2.56
C LEU A 72 6.98 -7.42 -3.90
N ARG A 73 6.13 -8.45 -3.96
CA ARG A 73 5.33 -8.76 -5.15
C ARG A 73 4.39 -7.62 -5.54
N LEU A 74 3.67 -7.04 -4.57
CA LEU A 74 2.80 -5.89 -4.82
C LEU A 74 3.56 -4.71 -5.40
N GLN A 75 4.76 -4.43 -4.90
CA GLN A 75 5.58 -3.34 -5.40
C GLN A 75 6.07 -3.59 -6.83
N VAL A 76 6.45 -4.83 -7.15
CA VAL A 76 6.82 -5.22 -8.52
C VAL A 76 5.64 -5.03 -9.47
N ILE A 77 4.43 -5.45 -9.07
CA ILE A 77 3.21 -5.24 -9.86
C ILE A 77 2.98 -3.74 -10.07
N PHE A 78 3.04 -2.94 -9.01
CA PHE A 78 2.90 -1.48 -9.11
C PHE A 78 3.84 -0.89 -10.16
N PHE A 79 5.15 -1.18 -10.08
CA PHE A 79 6.12 -0.68 -11.04
C PHE A 79 5.89 -1.18 -12.46
N SER A 80 5.51 -2.46 -12.61
CA SER A 80 5.29 -3.07 -13.93
C SER A 80 4.14 -2.44 -14.72
N PHE A 81 3.13 -1.86 -14.05
CA PHE A 81 2.01 -1.20 -14.72
C PHE A 81 2.15 0.32 -14.77
N TRP A 82 2.65 0.94 -13.69
CA TRP A 82 2.78 2.39 -13.62
C TRP A 82 3.87 2.92 -14.56
N VAL A 83 5.05 2.29 -14.61
CA VAL A 83 6.15 2.78 -15.46
C VAL A 83 5.75 2.80 -16.93
N PRO A 84 5.18 1.72 -17.52
CA PRO A 84 4.70 1.75 -18.90
C PRO A 84 3.54 2.74 -19.12
N ALA A 85 2.58 2.83 -18.19
CA ALA A 85 1.46 3.76 -18.31
C ALA A 85 1.93 5.21 -18.38
N LEU A 86 2.90 5.58 -17.53
CA LEU A 86 3.43 6.94 -17.47
C LEU A 86 4.37 7.24 -18.65
N ALA A 87 5.20 6.28 -19.05
CA ALA A 87 6.02 6.40 -20.26
C ALA A 87 5.13 6.60 -21.50
N HIS A 88 4.04 5.84 -21.60
CA HIS A 88 3.06 5.98 -22.65
C HIS A 88 2.38 7.36 -22.61
N SER A 89 1.97 7.86 -21.44
CA SER A 89 1.41 9.22 -21.30
C SER A 89 2.39 10.31 -21.71
N TYR A 90 3.67 10.17 -21.37
CA TYR A 90 4.71 11.11 -21.80
C TYR A 90 4.89 11.13 -23.32
N ILE A 91 4.94 9.94 -23.96
CA ILE A 91 5.04 9.81 -25.42
C ILE A 91 3.80 10.38 -26.09
N ALA A 92 2.61 10.09 -25.57
CA ALA A 92 1.34 10.59 -26.09
C ALA A 92 1.27 12.12 -26.05
N LEU A 93 1.63 12.73 -24.90
CA LEU A 93 1.69 14.17 -24.75
C LEU A 93 2.72 14.80 -25.70
N SER A 94 3.87 14.15 -25.88
CA SER A 94 4.92 14.62 -26.79
C SER A 94 4.54 14.54 -28.27
N ARG A 95 3.51 13.76 -28.62
CA ARG A 95 2.97 13.60 -29.98
C ARG A 95 1.67 14.38 -30.21
N GLY A 96 1.34 15.33 -29.34
CA GLY A 96 0.16 16.19 -29.49
C GLY A 96 -1.13 15.65 -28.84
N GLY A 97 -1.06 14.53 -28.11
CA GLY A 97 -2.20 13.95 -27.39
C GLY A 97 -3.26 13.32 -28.32
N ASN A 98 -3.59 12.05 -28.07
CA ASN A 98 -4.71 11.39 -28.75
C ASN A 98 -5.66 10.79 -27.71
N VAL A 99 -6.96 10.84 -27.94
CA VAL A 99 -7.98 10.22 -27.07
C VAL A 99 -7.72 8.72 -26.90
N GLU A 100 -7.27 8.02 -27.95
CA GLU A 100 -6.88 6.61 -27.90
C GLU A 100 -5.77 6.33 -26.88
N SER A 101 -4.85 7.29 -26.74
CA SER A 101 -3.76 7.17 -25.77
C SER A 101 -4.25 7.27 -24.32
N ALA A 102 -5.30 8.07 -24.08
CA ALA A 102 -5.94 8.18 -22.78
C ALA A 102 -6.65 6.87 -22.41
N TYR A 103 -7.35 6.22 -23.35
CA TYR A 103 -7.95 4.91 -23.11
C TYR A 103 -6.90 3.86 -22.77
N THR A 104 -5.79 3.82 -23.51
CA THR A 104 -4.68 2.88 -23.25
C THR A 104 -4.11 3.07 -21.84
N PHE A 105 -3.94 4.31 -21.40
CA PHE A 105 -3.53 4.63 -20.03
C PHE A 105 -4.52 4.06 -18.99
N TRP A 106 -5.81 4.32 -19.18
CA TRP A 106 -6.85 3.81 -18.27
C TRP A 106 -6.90 2.28 -18.21
N TYR A 107 -6.76 1.60 -19.35
CA TYR A 107 -6.71 0.14 -19.38
C TYR A 107 -5.52 -0.41 -18.59
N LEU A 108 -4.35 0.22 -18.67
CA LEU A 108 -3.17 -0.19 -17.88
C LEU A 108 -3.39 0.00 -16.37
N ILE A 109 -3.96 1.13 -15.96
CA ILE A 109 -4.25 1.41 -14.54
C ILE A 109 -5.31 0.45 -13.98
N ILE A 110 -6.38 0.19 -14.73
CA ILE A 110 -7.44 -0.74 -14.32
C ILE A 110 -6.88 -2.17 -14.24
N SER A 111 -6.08 -2.59 -15.22
CA SER A 111 -5.46 -3.91 -15.24
C SER A 111 -4.59 -4.17 -14.00
N GLN A 112 -3.87 -3.16 -13.52
CA GLN A 112 -3.09 -3.27 -12.28
C GLN A 112 -3.96 -3.67 -11.08
N THR A 113 -5.16 -3.10 -10.97
CA THR A 113 -6.10 -3.44 -9.88
C THR A 113 -6.51 -4.90 -9.94
N PHE A 114 -6.83 -5.41 -11.13
CA PHE A 114 -7.19 -6.82 -11.32
C PHE A 114 -6.03 -7.76 -11.01
N VAL A 115 -4.81 -7.44 -11.45
CA VAL A 115 -3.62 -8.24 -11.13
C VAL A 115 -3.35 -8.23 -9.64
N SER A 116 -3.39 -7.06 -9.00
CA SER A 116 -3.22 -6.95 -7.54
C SER A 116 -4.28 -7.73 -6.78
N LEU A 117 -5.54 -7.70 -7.22
CA LEU A 117 -6.62 -8.50 -6.63
C LEU A 117 -6.38 -10.00 -6.81
N ALA A 118 -5.95 -10.44 -8.00
CA ALA A 118 -5.62 -11.84 -8.27
C ALA A 118 -4.49 -12.33 -7.35
N PHE A 119 -3.45 -11.53 -7.15
CA PHE A 119 -2.36 -11.85 -6.22
C PHE A 119 -2.81 -11.81 -4.75
N ALA A 120 -3.72 -10.90 -4.38
CA ALA A 120 -4.30 -10.89 -3.04
C ALA A 120 -5.12 -12.15 -2.79
N ALA A 121 -5.93 -12.58 -3.76
CA ALA A 121 -6.75 -13.79 -3.70
C ALA A 121 -5.92 -15.08 -3.59
N GLN A 122 -4.64 -15.08 -3.97
CA GLN A 122 -3.74 -16.22 -3.79
C GLN A 122 -3.34 -16.46 -2.33
N LYS A 123 -3.53 -15.49 -1.43
CA LYS A 123 -3.28 -15.74 0.00
C LYS A 123 -4.26 -16.79 0.52
N PRO A 124 -3.80 -17.82 1.24
CA PRO A 124 -4.68 -18.89 1.73
C PRO A 124 -5.78 -18.36 2.64
N ASP A 125 -5.49 -17.33 3.45
CA ASP A 125 -6.47 -16.69 4.35
C ASP A 125 -7.59 -16.00 3.54
N ILE A 126 -7.22 -15.24 2.50
CA ILE A 126 -8.17 -14.53 1.63
C ILE A 126 -8.94 -15.52 0.77
N LYS A 127 -8.28 -16.54 0.23
CA LYS A 127 -8.91 -17.60 -0.56
C LYS A 127 -9.99 -18.32 0.24
N LYS A 128 -9.72 -18.68 1.50
CA LYS A 128 -10.72 -19.29 2.39
C LYS A 128 -11.90 -18.35 2.64
N ALA A 129 -11.65 -17.08 2.91
CA ALA A 129 -12.70 -16.08 3.10
C ALA A 129 -13.56 -15.89 1.83
N LEU A 130 -12.93 -15.80 0.65
CA LEU A 130 -13.61 -15.69 -0.63
C LEU A 130 -14.44 -16.94 -0.94
N LEU A 131 -13.92 -18.14 -0.68
CA LEU A 131 -14.67 -19.38 -0.86
C LEU A 131 -15.86 -19.47 0.11
N ASN A 132 -15.69 -19.07 1.37
CA ASN A 132 -16.80 -19.01 2.33
C ASN A 132 -17.88 -18.01 1.88
N PHE A 133 -17.46 -16.85 1.38
CA PHE A 133 -18.36 -15.83 0.84
C PHE A 133 -19.13 -16.33 -0.39
N LEU A 134 -18.43 -16.94 -1.35
CA LEU A 134 -19.02 -17.48 -2.59
C LEU A 134 -19.91 -18.70 -2.35
N ALA A 135 -19.59 -19.53 -1.37
CA ALA A 135 -20.41 -20.68 -1.00
C ALA A 135 -21.70 -20.30 -0.26
N CYS A 136 -21.99 -19.00 -0.08
CA CYS A 136 -23.04 -18.46 0.79
C CYS A 136 -23.03 -19.10 2.19
N ASN A 137 -21.89 -19.65 2.60
CA ASN A 137 -21.73 -20.31 3.88
C ASN A 137 -21.33 -19.24 4.89
N TYR A 138 -22.21 -18.25 5.06
CA TYR A 138 -22.15 -17.27 6.14
C TYR A 138 -22.57 -17.95 7.45
N ARG A 139 -21.93 -19.08 7.76
CA ARG A 139 -22.10 -19.77 9.03
C ARG A 139 -21.24 -19.00 10.02
N GLY A 140 -21.85 -17.98 10.65
CA GLY A 140 -21.22 -16.97 11.50
C GLY A 140 -20.03 -17.51 12.27
N GLU A 141 -18.83 -17.29 11.75
CA GLU A 141 -17.57 -17.66 12.38
C GLU A 141 -17.18 -16.56 13.39
N GLU A 142 -18.15 -16.11 14.20
CA GLU A 142 -17.92 -15.26 15.37
C GLU A 142 -17.12 -16.01 16.45
N GLN A 143 -16.88 -17.32 16.26
CA GLN A 143 -16.24 -18.19 17.23
C GLN A 143 -14.71 -18.11 17.30
N THR A 144 -13.97 -17.66 16.27
CA THR A 144 -12.49 -17.58 16.38
C THR A 144 -12.03 -16.30 17.07
N GLY A 145 -12.72 -15.18 16.86
CA GLY A 145 -12.55 -13.94 17.63
C GLY A 145 -13.02 -14.10 19.08
N ALA A 146 -14.23 -14.64 19.28
CA ALA A 146 -14.76 -14.89 20.62
C ALA A 146 -13.95 -15.95 21.38
N SER A 147 -13.38 -16.97 20.71
CA SER A 147 -12.49 -17.95 21.35
C SER A 147 -11.17 -17.31 21.79
N TRP A 148 -10.55 -16.44 20.98
CA TRP A 148 -9.33 -15.76 21.38
C TRP A 148 -9.59 -14.77 22.53
N VAL A 149 -10.69 -14.01 22.45
CA VAL A 149 -11.12 -13.09 23.52
C VAL A 149 -11.49 -13.85 24.80
N ALA A 150 -12.17 -14.99 24.71
CA ALA A 150 -12.49 -15.86 25.85
C ALA A 150 -11.23 -16.49 26.46
N LYS A 151 -10.26 -16.89 25.62
CA LYS A 151 -8.98 -17.46 26.07
C LYS A 151 -8.09 -16.40 26.74
N ILE A 152 -8.15 -15.14 26.30
CA ILE A 152 -7.50 -14.01 26.99
C ILE A 152 -8.22 -13.69 28.30
N ARG A 153 -9.56 -13.65 28.30
CA ARG A 153 -10.35 -13.42 29.51
C ARG A 153 -10.09 -14.49 30.57
N MET A 154 -9.98 -15.77 30.17
CA MET A 154 -9.61 -16.85 31.10
C MET A 154 -8.17 -16.70 31.63
N LYS A 155 -7.19 -16.37 30.79
CA LYS A 155 -5.80 -16.14 31.26
C LYS A 155 -5.67 -14.97 32.23
N PHE A 156 -6.47 -13.92 32.08
CA PHE A 156 -6.50 -12.81 33.03
C PHE A 156 -7.19 -13.21 34.34
N SER A 157 -8.31 -13.93 34.28
CA SER A 157 -9.05 -14.39 35.46
C SER A 157 -8.24 -15.31 36.36
N THR A 158 -7.45 -16.24 35.82
CA THR A 158 -6.62 -17.17 36.63
C THR A 158 -5.46 -16.47 37.32
N LYS A 159 -4.91 -15.39 36.74
CA LYS A 159 -3.86 -14.59 37.38
C LYS A 159 -4.42 -13.79 38.56
N SER A 160 -5.64 -13.27 38.46
CA SER A 160 -6.27 -12.51 39.55
C SER A 160 -6.51 -13.36 40.81
N THR A 161 -6.91 -14.63 40.66
CA THR A 161 -7.06 -15.57 41.79
C THR A 161 -5.73 -15.95 42.45
N LEU A 162 -4.63 -15.94 41.70
CA LEU A 162 -3.30 -16.27 42.24
C LEU A 162 -2.70 -15.13 43.07
N PHE A 163 -3.07 -13.88 42.80
CA PHE A 163 -2.65 -12.74 43.63
C PHE A 163 -3.41 -12.67 44.96
N LEU A 164 -4.72 -12.99 44.97
CA LEU A 164 -5.52 -12.98 46.18
C LEU A 164 -5.18 -14.12 47.15
N SER A 165 -4.59 -15.22 46.67
CA SER A 165 -4.18 -16.35 47.54
C SER A 165 -2.84 -16.14 48.25
N ASN A 166 -2.06 -15.12 47.88
CA ASN A 166 -0.75 -14.86 48.47
C ASN A 166 -0.75 -13.74 49.52
N GLU A 167 -1.88 -13.06 49.74
CA GLU A 167 -1.99 -11.96 50.71
C GLU A 167 -2.36 -12.43 52.12
N ASP A 168 -2.82 -13.69 52.29
CA ASP A 168 -3.26 -14.24 53.58
C ASP A 168 -2.17 -14.98 54.39
N GLN A 169 -0.91 -15.02 53.92
CA GLN A 169 0.20 -15.65 54.68
C GLN A 169 1.16 -14.68 55.37
N GLY A 170 0.83 -13.38 55.43
CA GLY A 170 1.52 -12.39 56.26
C GLY A 170 1.15 -12.49 57.75
N GLY A 171 1.27 -13.69 58.33
CA GLY A 171 1.04 -13.95 59.75
C GLY A 171 2.18 -13.40 60.61
N ASP A 172 1.87 -12.33 61.32
CA ASP A 172 2.26 -12.00 62.70
C ASP A 172 3.54 -12.69 63.24
N SER A 173 4.70 -12.10 62.96
CA SER A 173 5.92 -12.36 63.73
C SER A 173 6.09 -11.25 64.77
N SER A 174 5.42 -11.43 65.90
CA SER A 174 5.57 -10.62 67.11
C SER A 174 7.00 -10.80 67.68
N PRO A 175 7.74 -9.72 67.99
CA PRO A 175 9.08 -9.83 68.57
C PRO A 175 8.99 -10.11 70.07
N GLU A 176 9.46 -11.29 70.49
CA GLU A 176 9.78 -11.56 71.89
C GLU A 176 10.92 -10.65 72.34
N ILE A 177 10.62 -9.77 73.30
CA ILE A 177 11.58 -8.94 74.01
C ILE A 177 12.06 -9.74 75.22
N LEU A 178 13.36 -10.02 75.27
CA LEU A 178 14.09 -10.57 76.43
C LEU A 178 15.22 -9.61 76.80
#